data_AF-A0A1H2YDH7-F1
#
_entry.id   AF-A0A1H2YDH7-F1
#
_cell.length_a   1.000
_cell.length_b   1.000
_cell.length_c   1.000
_cell.angle_alpha   90.00
_cell.angle_beta   90.00
_cell.angle_gamma   90.00
#
_symmetry.space_group_name_H-M   'P 1'
#
loop_
_entity.id
_entity.type
_entity.pdbx_description
1 polymer ?
#
loop_
_entity_poly.entity_id
_entity_poly.type
_entity_poly.pdbx_seq_one_letter_code
_entity_poly.pdbx_strand_id
1 'polypeptide(L)' 'MLLSGFNQEIYEKGLREEGREDGIKEGVRKGDLCAIRNMLDFGLSKEQIAEKYPMELIKKVLKSCDCK' A
#
# COMPACT_ATOMS: atom_id res chain seq x y z
N MET A 1 9.34 -40.65 3.83
CA MET A 1 9.24 -40.41 2.37
C MET A 1 9.73 -38.99 2.14
N LEU A 2 10.98 -38.81 1.71
CA LEU A 2 11.47 -37.49 1.27
C LEU A 2 10.76 -37.19 -0.05
N LEU A 3 10.05 -36.07 -0.12
CA LEU A 3 9.43 -35.58 -1.36
C LEU A 3 10.54 -35.31 -2.37
N SER A 4 10.93 -36.34 -3.14
CA SER A 4 11.80 -36.24 -4.30
C SER A 4 11.09 -35.36 -5.33
N GLY A 5 11.33 -34.05 -5.25
CA GLY A 5 10.65 -33.05 -6.06
C GLY A 5 10.54 -31.67 -5.40
N PHE A 6 10.78 -31.54 -4.09
CA PHE A 6 10.82 -30.21 -3.46
C PHE A 6 12.15 -29.50 -3.83
N ASN A 7 12.06 -28.54 -4.74
CA ASN A 7 13.16 -27.64 -5.06
C ASN A 7 13.10 -26.43 -4.13
N GLN A 8 13.82 -26.52 -3.01
CA GLN A 8 13.91 -25.48 -1.99
C GLN A 8 14.30 -24.11 -2.57
N GLU A 9 15.17 -24.08 -3.58
CA GLU A 9 15.63 -22.84 -4.20
C GLU A 9 14.50 -22.10 -4.93
N ILE A 10 13.59 -22.83 -5.58
CA ILE A 10 12.41 -22.23 -6.26
C ILE A 10 11.43 -21.67 -5.22
N TYR A 11 11.23 -22.39 -4.12
CA TYR A 11 10.35 -21.94 -3.03
C TYR A 11 10.88 -20.66 -2.35
N GLU A 12 12.18 -20.61 -2.06
CA GLU A 12 12.82 -19.44 -1.46
C GLU A 12 12.84 -18.22 -2.42
N LYS A 13 13.02 -18.45 -3.72
CA LYS A 13 12.89 -17.38 -4.73
C LYS A 13 11.47 -16.83 -4.81
N GLY A 14 10.46 -17.71 -4.82
CA GLY A 14 9.06 -17.31 -4.80
C GLY A 14 8.71 -16.46 -3.57
N LEU A 15 9.11 -16.90 -2.38
CA LEU A 15 8.92 -16.14 -1.13
C LEU A 15 9.59 -14.75 -1.15
N ARG A 16 10.78 -14.63 -1.75
CA ARG A 16 11.47 -13.34 -1.88
C ARG A 16 10.81 -12.41 -2.89
N GLU A 17 10.30 -12.95 -3.99
CA GLU A 17 9.59 -12.17 -4.99
C GLU A 17 8.24 -11.67 -4.45
N GLU A 18 7.47 -12.54 -3.81
CA GLU A 18 6.23 -12.16 -3.11
C GLU A 18 6.48 -11.08 -2.05
N GLY A 19 7.49 -11.29 -1.19
CA GLY A 19 7.85 -10.29 -0.17
C GLY A 19 8.32 -8.96 -0.76
N ARG A 20 8.98 -8.97 -1.92
CA ARG A 20 9.39 -7.73 -2.63
C ARG A 20 8.19 -7.01 -3.22
N GLU A 21 7.27 -7.73 -3.87
CA GLU A 21 6.05 -7.15 -4.42
C GLU A 21 5.18 -6.54 -3.31
N ASP A 22 5.02 -7.22 -2.19
CA ASP A 22 4.26 -6.73 -1.05
C ASP A 22 4.92 -5.51 -0.41
N GLY A 23 6.25 -5.50 -0.29
CA GLY A 23 7.01 -4.34 0.17
C GLY A 23 6.82 -3.12 -0.75
N ILE A 24 6.81 -3.32 -2.07
CA ILE A 24 6.57 -2.25 -3.05
C ILE A 24 5.12 -1.75 -2.93
N LYS A 25 4.13 -2.64 -2.87
CA LYS A 25 2.71 -2.27 -2.72
C LYS A 25 2.48 -1.46 -1.44
N GLU A 26 3.07 -1.88 -0.33
CA GLU A 26 2.94 -1.17 0.94
C GLU A 26 3.66 0.19 0.92
N GLY A 27 4.83 0.28 0.27
CA GLY A 27 5.55 1.53 0.06
C GLY A 27 4.74 2.54 -0.77
N VAL A 28 4.18 2.09 -1.89
CA VAL A 28 3.29 2.91 -2.74
C VAL A 28 2.07 3.37 -1.93
N ARG A 29 1.43 2.46 -1.19
CA ARG A 29 0.26 2.78 -0.37
C ARG A 29 0.57 3.84 0.70
N LYS A 30 1.74 3.76 1.36
CA LYS A 30 2.17 4.78 2.32
C LYS A 30 2.44 6.13 1.64
N GLY A 31 3.06 6.12 0.46
CA GLY A 31 3.27 7.30 -0.36
C GLY A 31 1.94 8.00 -0.73
N ASP A 32 0.96 7.23 -1.17
CA ASP A 32 -0.36 7.73 -1.54
C ASP A 32 -1.10 8.35 -0.35
N LEU A 33 -1.05 7.71 0.82
CA LEU A 33 -1.66 8.25 2.05
C LEU A 33 -1.01 9.57 2.48
N CYS A 34 0.31 9.69 2.39
CA CYS A 34 1.02 10.95 2.65
C CYS A 34 0.66 12.04 1.63
N ALA A 35 0.57 11.69 0.34
CA ALA A 35 0.19 12.64 -0.70
C ALA A 35 -1.23 13.18 -0.49
N ILE A 36 -2.19 12.30 -0.19
CA ILE A 36 -3.57 12.68 0.13
C ILE A 36 -3.61 13.59 1.36
N ARG A 37 -2.85 13.28 2.40
CA ARG A 37 -2.77 14.12 3.62
C ARG A 37 -2.25 15.52 3.29
N ASN A 38 -1.16 15.61 2.53
CA ASN A 38 -0.61 16.90 2.11
C ASN A 38 -1.63 17.70 1.28
N MET A 39 -2.36 17.06 0.37
CA MET A 39 -3.40 17.73 -0.41
C MET A 39 -4.52 18.29 0.46
N LEU A 40 -4.96 17.53 1.48
CA LEU A 40 -5.94 18.00 2.47
C LEU A 40 -5.39 19.17 3.29
N ASP A 41 -4.12 19.11 3.70
CA ASP A 41 -3.44 20.18 4.46
C ASP A 41 -3.29 21.45 3.62
N PHE A 42 -3.13 21.34 2.29
CA PHE A 42 -3.18 22.45 1.34
C PHE A 42 -4.61 22.96 1.05
N GLY A 43 -5.64 22.36 1.64
CA GLY A 43 -7.03 22.79 1.51
C GLY A 43 -7.76 22.26 0.28
N LEU A 44 -7.24 21.23 -0.41
CA LEU A 44 -7.98 20.60 -1.50
C LEU A 44 -9.21 19.86 -0.96
N SER A 45 -10.30 19.90 -1.73
CA SER A 45 -11.51 19.18 -1.39
C SER A 45 -11.38 17.68 -1.67
N LYS A 46 -12.21 16.87 -1.02
CA LYS A 46 -12.20 15.40 -1.19
C LYS A 46 -12.56 15.02 -2.63
N GLU A 47 -13.40 15.82 -3.28
CA GLU A 47 -13.83 15.64 -4.67
C GLU A 47 -12.66 15.84 -5.63
N GLN A 48 -11.83 16.86 -5.41
CA GLN A 48 -10.63 17.12 -6.23
C GLN A 48 -9.57 16.02 -6.06
N ILE A 49 -9.39 15.53 -4.83
CA ILE A 49 -8.46 14.43 -4.54
C ILE A 49 -8.99 13.11 -5.14
N ALA A 50 -10.32 12.93 -5.19
CA ALA A 50 -10.96 11.74 -5.75
C ALA A 50 -10.74 11.57 -7.26
N GLU A 51 -10.30 12.60 -7.98
CA GLU A 51 -9.88 12.49 -9.37
C GLU A 51 -8.60 11.65 -9.53
N LYS A 52 -7.72 11.68 -8.53
CA LYS A 52 -6.41 10.99 -8.56
C LYS A 52 -6.33 9.78 -7.65
N TYR A 53 -7.11 9.76 -6.58
CA TYR A 53 -7.03 8.71 -5.57
C TYR A 53 -8.41 8.12 -5.29
N PRO A 54 -8.50 6.81 -5.04
CA PRO A 54 -9.75 6.17 -4.68
C PRO A 54 -10.29 6.72 -3.35
N MET A 55 -11.61 6.91 -3.30
CA MET A 55 -12.30 7.46 -2.13
C MET A 55 -12.06 6.66 -0.84
N GLU A 56 -11.74 5.37 -0.95
CA GLU A 56 -11.35 4.53 0.19
C GLU A 56 -10.06 5.01 0.88
N LEU A 57 -9.03 5.37 0.12
CA LEU A 57 -7.78 5.89 0.67
C LEU A 57 -8.00 7.28 1.31
N ILE A 58 -8.80 8.13 0.66
CA ILE A 58 -9.17 9.45 1.20
C ILE A 58 -9.88 9.29 2.54
N LYS A 59 -10.88 8.40 2.62
CA LYS A 59 -11.57 8.07 3.87
C LYS A 59 -10.62 7.50 4.93
N LYS A 60 -9.64 6.69 4.54
CA LYS A 60 -8.63 6.13 5.44
C LYS A 60 -7.76 7.23 6.07
N VAL A 61 -7.30 8.19 5.25
CA VAL A 61 -6.53 9.34 5.76
C VAL A 61 -7.37 10.18 6.72
N LEU A 62 -8.61 10.50 6.33
CA LEU A 62 -9.53 11.27 7.18
C LEU A 62 -9.79 10.58 8.53
N LYS A 63 -10.03 9.26 8.55
CA LYS A 63 -10.19 8.49 9.78
C LYS A 63 -8.92 8.43 10.62
N SER A 64 -7.73 8.45 10.00
CA SER A 64 -6.46 8.50 10.74
C SER A 64 -6.15 9.87 11.34
N CYS A 65 -6.78 10.94 10.86
CA CYS A 65 -6.67 12.29 11.44
C CYS A 65 -7.52 12.48 12.71
N ASP A 66 -8.39 11.52 13.06
CA ASP A 66 -9.25 11.59 14.26
C ASP A 66 -8.58 11.06 15.55
N CYS A 67 -7.31 10.66 15.50
CA CYS A 67 -6.53 10.34 16.71
C CYS A 67 -5.77 11.61 17.16
N LYS A 68 -6.44 12.42 17.99
CA LYS A 68 -5.80 13.42 18.86
C LYS A 68 -5.03 12.74 19.99
#